data_AF-A0A820K1I8-F1
#
_entry.id   AF-A0A820K1I8-F1
#
_cell.length_a   1.000
_cell.length_b   1.000
_cell.length_c   1.000
_cell.angle_alpha   90.00
_cell.angle_beta   90.00
_cell.angle_gamma   90.00
#
_symmetry.space_group_name_H-M   'P 1'
#
loop_
_entity.id
_entity.type
_entity.pdbx_description
1 polymer ?
#
loop_
_entity_poly.entity_id
_entity_poly.type
_entity_poly.pdbx_seq_one_letter_code
_entity_poly.pdbx_strand_id
1 'polypeptide(L)'
;MSQSCAVESCESTLGISCHCCDKMFCPDHLDEHYESINNQLNPLINEINTLYDQIMKKTKEKLIGNCLEKLDTWRDECYQMINHLYEKKRQELEQQYIQKTDKQQKKINEIQLKINKLIHD
;
A
#
# COMPACT_ATOMS: atom_id res chain seq x y z
N MET A 1 -30.26 -38.85 43.65
CA MET A 1 -30.28 -37.56 44.36
C MET A 1 -30.78 -36.52 43.38
N SER A 2 -31.86 -35.83 43.73
CA SER A 2 -32.50 -34.81 42.89
C SER A 2 -31.51 -33.66 42.68
N GLN A 3 -31.07 -33.44 41.44
CA GLN A 3 -30.21 -32.31 41.11
C GLN A 3 -31.13 -31.10 40.86
N SER A 4 -31.13 -30.17 41.80
CA SER A 4 -31.95 -28.96 41.72
C SER A 4 -31.35 -27.95 40.75
N CYS A 5 -32.21 -27.11 40.18
CA CYS A 5 -31.80 -25.96 39.38
C CYS A 5 -30.85 -25.05 40.19
N ALA A 6 -29.87 -24.44 39.53
CA ALA A 6 -28.90 -23.50 40.11
C ALA A 6 -29.52 -22.15 40.47
N VAL A 7 -30.78 -21.90 40.09
CA VAL A 7 -31.55 -20.72 40.48
C VAL A 7 -32.22 -21.00 41.82
N GLU A 8 -31.85 -20.23 42.86
CA GLU A 8 -32.23 -20.47 44.26
C GLU A 8 -33.76 -20.50 44.51
N SER A 9 -34.55 -19.85 43.65
CA SER A 9 -36.01 -19.78 43.72
C SER A 9 -36.74 -20.87 42.91
N CYS A 10 -36.02 -21.76 42.24
CA CYS A 10 -36.61 -22.74 41.33
C CYS A 10 -36.80 -24.11 42.01
N GLU A 11 -38.06 -24.55 42.14
CA GLU A 11 -38.41 -25.84 42.76
C GLU A 11 -38.33 -27.04 41.80
N SER A 12 -37.95 -26.82 40.54
CA SER A 12 -37.85 -27.87 39.53
C SER A 12 -36.75 -28.88 39.87
N THR A 13 -37.12 -30.17 39.87
CA THR A 13 -36.22 -31.30 40.16
C THR A 13 -35.59 -31.94 38.92
N LEU A 14 -35.95 -31.44 37.73
CA LEU A 14 -35.36 -31.83 36.45
C LEU A 14 -34.25 -30.83 36.12
N GLY A 15 -33.00 -31.30 36.19
CA GLY A 15 -31.80 -30.51 35.89
C GLY A 15 -31.08 -31.04 34.65
N ILE A 16 -30.77 -30.15 33.73
CA ILE A 16 -29.84 -30.35 32.62
C ILE A 16 -28.55 -29.60 32.96
N SER A 17 -27.41 -30.27 32.85
CA SER A 17 -26.10 -29.64 33.11
C SER A 17 -25.64 -28.80 31.92
N CYS A 18 -25.26 -27.55 32.18
CA CYS A 18 -24.49 -26.76 31.22
C CYS A 18 -23.01 -27.15 31.31
N HIS A 19 -22.45 -27.68 30.22
CA HIS A 19 -21.04 -28.08 30.15
C HIS A 19 -20.06 -26.91 30.36
N CYS A 20 -20.45 -25.69 30.00
CA CYS A 20 -19.55 -24.53 30.05
C CYS A 20 -19.31 -24.01 31.47
N CYS A 21 -20.29 -24.14 32.36
CA CYS A 21 -20.20 -23.62 33.73
C CYS A 21 -20.43 -24.68 34.81
N ASP A 22 -20.67 -25.93 34.42
CA ASP A 22 -20.92 -27.09 35.30
C ASP A 22 -22.09 -26.87 36.30
N LYS A 23 -23.08 -26.07 35.88
CA LYS A 23 -24.29 -25.79 36.65
C LYS A 23 -25.49 -26.54 36.05
N MET A 24 -26.40 -26.95 36.93
CA MET A 24 -27.66 -27.59 36.56
C MET A 24 -28.77 -26.55 36.40
N PHE A 25 -29.53 -26.61 35.32
CA PHE A 25 -30.67 -25.72 35.07
C PHE A 25 -31.90 -26.54 34.69
N CYS A 26 -33.10 -26.09 35.06
CA CYS A 26 -34.30 -26.62 34.43
C CYS A 26 -34.41 -26.11 32.98
N PRO A 27 -35.25 -26.71 32.11
CA PRO A 27 -35.34 -26.31 30.71
C PRO A 27 -35.52 -24.80 30.51
N ASP A 28 -36.44 -24.17 31.24
CA ASP A 28 -36.71 -22.73 31.12
C ASP A 28 -35.49 -21.87 31.49
N HIS A 29 -34.85 -22.14 32.63
CA HIS A 29 -33.66 -21.39 33.06
C HIS A 29 -32.41 -21.74 32.25
N LEU A 30 -32.40 -22.87 31.56
CA LEU A 30 -31.33 -23.21 30.62
C LEU A 30 -31.41 -22.34 29.37
N ASP A 31 -32.62 -22.10 28.86
CA ASP A 31 -32.85 -21.17 27.74
C ASP A 31 -32.48 -19.74 28.12
N GLU A 32 -32.90 -19.26 29.30
CA GLU A 32 -32.49 -17.95 29.83
C GLU A 32 -30.97 -17.85 30.02
N HIS A 33 -30.33 -18.93 30.48
CA HIS A 33 -28.89 -18.99 30.63
C HIS A 33 -28.18 -18.87 29.28
N TYR A 34 -28.63 -19.60 28.26
CA TYR A 34 -28.09 -19.49 26.90
C TYR A 34 -28.34 -18.10 26.29
N GLU A 35 -29.51 -17.52 26.51
CA GLU A 35 -29.84 -16.17 26.05
C GLU A 35 -28.90 -15.14 26.71
N SER A 36 -28.69 -15.24 28.02
CA SER A 36 -27.74 -14.37 28.75
C SER A 36 -26.32 -14.49 28.22
N ILE A 37 -25.85 -15.71 27.92
CA ILE A 37 -24.53 -15.94 27.31
C ILE A 37 -24.47 -15.30 25.92
N ASN A 38 -25.47 -15.53 25.07
CA ASN A 38 -25.49 -14.97 23.72
C ASN A 38 -25.53 -13.43 23.73
N ASN A 39 -26.28 -12.84 24.67
CA ASN A 39 -26.35 -11.40 24.86
C ASN A 39 -25.00 -10.79 25.28
N GLN A 40 -24.13 -11.56 25.95
CA GLN A 40 -22.77 -11.14 26.28
C GLN A 40 -21.76 -11.42 25.16
N LEU A 41 -21.92 -12.53 24.43
CA LEU A 41 -21.00 -12.96 23.37
C LEU A 41 -21.13 -12.10 22.11
N ASN A 42 -22.35 -11.76 21.71
CA ASN A 42 -22.62 -11.00 20.48
C ASN A 42 -21.91 -9.62 20.47
N PRO A 43 -21.96 -8.80 21.53
CA PRO A 43 -21.18 -7.57 21.61
C PRO A 43 -19.67 -7.78 21.46
N LEU A 44 -19.11 -8.83 22.07
CA LEU A 44 -17.68 -9.13 21.99
C LEU A 44 -17.26 -9.55 20.58
N ILE A 45 -18.07 -10.35 19.89
CA ILE A 45 -17.85 -10.70 18.48
C ILE A 45 -17.87 -9.45 17.61
N ASN A 46 -18.82 -8.54 17.84
CA ASN A 46 -18.91 -7.28 17.11
C ASN A 46 -17.71 -6.37 17.38
N GLU A 47 -17.21 -6.33 18.63
CA GLU A 47 -16.01 -5.58 18.99
C GLU A 47 -14.77 -6.15 18.28
N ILE A 48 -14.59 -7.48 18.28
CA ILE A 48 -13.50 -8.15 17.56
C ILE A 48 -13.55 -7.81 16.06
N ASN A 49 -14.71 -7.92 15.43
CA ASN A 49 -14.87 -7.60 14.01
C ASN A 49 -14.56 -6.13 13.73
N THR A 50 -15.03 -5.22 14.58
CA THR A 50 -14.75 -3.79 14.46
C THR A 50 -13.25 -3.49 14.59
N LEU A 51 -12.57 -4.11 15.55
CA LEU A 51 -11.12 -3.96 15.73
C LEU A 51 -10.36 -4.51 14.53
N TYR A 52 -10.78 -5.66 13.99
CA TYR A 52 -10.19 -6.25 12.80
C TYR A 52 -10.31 -5.31 11.58
N ASP A 53 -11.50 -4.76 11.34
CA ASP A 53 -11.73 -3.81 10.24
C ASP A 53 -10.88 -2.53 10.41
N GLN A 54 -10.75 -2.02 11.63
CA GLN A 54 -9.91 -0.86 11.92
C GLN A 54 -8.42 -1.14 11.66
N ILE A 55 -7.92 -2.32 12.06
CA ILE A 55 -6.54 -2.73 11.81
C ILE A 55 -6.30 -2.82 10.30
N MET A 56 -7.19 -3.49 9.57
CA MET A 56 -7.05 -3.68 8.13
C MET A 56 -7.10 -2.34 7.38
N LYS A 57 -8.03 -1.45 7.75
CA LYS A 57 -8.14 -0.11 7.16
C LYS A 57 -6.90 0.74 7.41
N LYS A 58 -6.45 0.85 8.67
CA LYS A 58 -5.27 1.64 9.05
C LYS A 58 -3.99 1.11 8.40
N THR A 59 -3.84 -0.21 8.34
CA THR A 59 -2.69 -0.87 7.71
C THR A 59 -2.66 -0.59 6.20
N LYS A 60 -3.80 -0.74 5.52
CA LYS A 60 -3.92 -0.49 4.09
C LYS A 60 -3.67 0.98 3.75
N GLU A 61 -4.34 1.91 4.42
CA GLU A 61 -4.23 3.33 4.12
C GLU A 61 -2.83 3.87 4.42
N LYS A 62 -2.25 3.51 5.56
CA LYS A 62 -0.99 4.10 6.02
C LYS A 62 0.24 3.45 5.39
N LEU A 63 0.28 2.11 5.27
CA LEU A 63 1.47 1.45 4.72
C LEU A 63 1.47 1.48 3.21
N ILE A 64 0.35 1.07 2.57
CA ILE A 64 0.30 1.00 1.11
C ILE A 64 0.32 2.40 0.52
N GLY A 65 -0.41 3.36 1.10
CA GLY A 65 -0.38 4.76 0.66
C GLY A 65 1.03 5.35 0.63
N ASN A 66 1.74 5.26 1.76
CA ASN A 66 3.11 5.79 1.87
C ASN A 66 4.11 5.06 0.95
N CYS A 67 3.95 3.75 0.75
CA CYS A 67 4.80 2.99 -0.17
C CYS A 67 4.56 3.39 -1.62
N LEU A 68 3.29 3.58 -2.02
CA LEU A 68 2.94 4.02 -3.37
C LEU A 68 3.46 5.42 -3.65
N GLU A 69 3.32 6.36 -2.72
CA GLU A 69 3.84 7.73 -2.88
C GLU A 69 5.37 7.74 -3.06
N LYS A 70 6.10 6.90 -2.30
CA LYS A 70 7.54 6.73 -2.47
C LYS A 70 7.91 6.13 -3.83
N LEU A 71 7.12 5.18 -4.32
CA LEU A 71 7.32 4.58 -5.64
C LEU A 71 7.06 5.59 -6.77
N ASP A 72 6.01 6.40 -6.65
CA ASP A 72 5.73 7.47 -7.61
C ASP A 72 6.84 8.52 -7.61
N THR A 73 7.30 8.95 -6.43
CA THR A 73 8.43 9.88 -6.30
C THR A 73 9.70 9.32 -6.95
N TRP A 74 10.06 8.07 -6.61
CA TRP A 74 11.23 7.40 -7.19
C TRP A 74 11.15 7.30 -8.72
N ARG A 75 9.96 6.97 -9.26
CA ARG A 75 9.72 6.90 -10.70
C ARG A 75 9.97 8.26 -11.36
N ASP A 76 9.41 9.32 -10.79
CA ASP A 76 9.49 10.66 -11.35
C ASP A 76 10.94 11.21 -11.30
N GLU A 77 11.67 10.95 -10.21
CA GLU A 77 13.11 11.24 -10.10
C GLU A 77 13.93 10.52 -11.17
N CYS A 78 13.65 9.23 -11.40
CA CYS A 78 14.32 8.45 -12.45
C CYS A 78 14.09 9.06 -13.84
N TYR A 79 12.84 9.42 -14.16
CA TYR A 79 12.51 10.05 -15.44
C TYR A 79 13.22 11.39 -15.60
N GLN A 80 13.27 12.22 -14.56
CA GLN A 80 14.01 13.49 -14.60
C GLN A 80 15.50 13.26 -14.87
N MET A 81 16.11 12.28 -14.22
CA MET A 81 17.53 11.97 -14.41
C MET A 81 17.82 11.48 -15.83
N ILE A 82 16.96 10.61 -16.37
CA ILE A 82 17.06 10.12 -17.75
C ILE A 82 16.92 11.28 -18.75
N ASN A 83 15.92 12.13 -18.57
CA ASN A 83 15.67 13.27 -19.46
C ASN A 83 16.84 14.26 -19.43
N HIS A 84 17.38 14.54 -18.24
CA HIS A 84 18.55 15.40 -18.09
C HIS A 84 19.77 14.84 -18.81
N LEU A 85 20.05 13.55 -18.65
CA LEU A 85 21.17 12.90 -19.31
C LEU A 85 21.00 12.89 -20.84
N TYR A 86 19.79 12.60 -21.31
CA TYR A 86 19.46 12.61 -22.73
C TYR A 86 19.73 13.99 -23.34
N GLU A 87 19.18 15.05 -22.74
CA GLU A 87 19.32 16.42 -23.26
C GLU A 87 20.79 16.86 -23.26
N LYS A 88 21.52 16.53 -22.19
CA LYS A 88 22.97 16.79 -22.13
C LYS A 88 23.71 16.11 -23.29
N LYS A 89 23.43 14.83 -23.55
CA LYS A 89 24.07 14.08 -24.65
C LYS A 89 23.69 14.60 -26.02
N ARG A 90 22.43 15.02 -26.19
CA ARG A 90 21.95 15.67 -27.41
C ARG A 90 22.74 16.96 -27.69
N GLN A 91 22.90 17.82 -26.69
CA GLN A 91 23.66 19.07 -26.81
C GLN A 91 25.15 18.83 -27.08
N GLU A 92 25.77 17.85 -26.39
CA GLU A 92 27.16 17.45 -26.65
C GLU A 92 27.36 17.03 -28.12
N LEU A 93 26.42 16.27 -28.69
CA LEU A 93 26.47 15.84 -30.09
C LEU A 93 26.30 17.01 -31.06
N GLU A 94 25.34 17.90 -30.82
CA GLU A 94 25.11 19.09 -31.65
C GLU A 94 26.35 19.99 -31.67
N GLN A 95 26.96 20.23 -30.51
CA GLN A 95 28.19 21.03 -30.42
C GLN A 95 29.36 20.39 -31.17
N GLN A 96 29.55 19.07 -31.04
CA GLN A 96 30.59 18.36 -31.77
C GLN A 96 30.38 18.45 -33.29
N TYR A 97 29.14 18.36 -33.75
CA TYR A 97 28.81 18.48 -35.16
C TYR A 97 29.10 19.88 -35.71
N ILE A 98 28.68 20.93 -34.99
CA ILE A 98 28.96 22.32 -35.34
C ILE A 98 30.46 22.56 -35.43
N GLN A 99 31.23 22.16 -34.41
CA GLN A 99 32.69 22.32 -34.41
C GLN A 99 33.38 21.63 -35.59
N LYS A 100 32.94 20.42 -35.95
CA LYS A 100 33.46 19.71 -37.13
C LYS A 100 33.12 20.44 -38.43
N THR A 101 31.89 20.95 -38.54
CA THR A 101 31.41 21.69 -39.71
C THR A 101 32.18 22.99 -39.88
N ASP A 102 32.35 23.77 -38.82
CA ASP A 102 33.13 25.01 -38.83
C ASP A 102 34.58 24.78 -39.25
N LYS A 103 35.19 23.69 -38.77
CA LYS A 103 36.54 23.29 -39.15
C LYS A 103 36.64 22.95 -40.64
N GLN A 104 35.63 22.28 -41.19
CA GLN A 104 35.57 22.00 -42.63
C GLN A 104 35.34 23.27 -43.44
N GLN A 105 34.45 24.16 -43.00
CA GLN A 105 34.18 25.42 -43.67
C GLN A 105 35.43 26.31 -43.73
N LYS A 106 36.20 26.40 -42.63
CA LYS A 106 37.48 27.12 -42.61
C LYS A 106 38.46 26.57 -43.66
N LYS A 107 38.58 25.25 -43.77
CA LYS A 107 39.42 24.62 -44.80
C LYS A 107 38.97 24.94 -46.22
N ILE A 108 37.66 24.94 -46.47
CA ILE A 108 37.10 25.33 -47.79
C ILE A 108 37.49 26.77 -48.10
N ASN A 109 37.27 27.70 -47.16
CA ASN A 109 37.60 29.10 -47.34
C ASN A 109 39.11 29.31 -47.60
N GLU A 110 39.98 28.60 -46.88
CA GLU A 110 41.43 28.63 -47.10
C GLU A 110 41.81 28.18 -48.51
N ILE A 111 41.18 27.12 -49.03
CA ILE A 111 41.41 26.63 -50.39
C ILE A 111 40.91 27.64 -51.42
N GLN A 112 39.72 28.21 -51.23
CA GLN A 112 39.18 29.24 -52.11
C GLN A 112 40.09 30.47 -52.18
N LEU A 113 40.64 30.91 -51.04
CA LEU A 113 41.62 32.00 -51.01
C LEU A 113 42.89 31.68 -51.79
N LYS A 114 43.38 30.43 -51.73
CA LYS A 114 44.54 29.99 -52.52
C LYS A 114 44.24 29.99 -54.02
N ILE A 115 43.06 29.51 -54.42
CA ILE A 115 42.62 29.52 -55.82
C ILE A 115 42.54 30.96 -56.34
N ASN A 116 41.92 31.87 -55.60
CA ASN A 116 41.79 33.27 -56.03
C ASN A 116 43.15 33.95 -56.21
N LYS A 117 44.14 33.66 -55.35
CA LYS A 117 45.51 34.17 -55.54
C LYS A 117 46.12 33.67 -56.85
N LEU A 118 45.99 32.38 -57.15
CA LEU A 118 46.53 31.77 -58.38
C LEU A 118 45.84 32.24 -59.67
N ILE A 119 44.60 32.72 -59.60
CA ILE A 119 43.86 33.24 -60.77
C ILE A 119 44.22 34.71 -61.05
N HIS A 120 44.65 35.45 -60.03
CA HIS A 120 44.96 36.88 -60.11
C HIS A 120 46.47 37.20 -60.23
N ASP A 121 47.32 36.17 -60.17
CA ASP A 121 48.74 36.20 -60.60
C ASP A 121 48.84 35.79 -62.09
#